data_AF-A0A8H5D3T2-F1
#
_entry.id   AF-A0A8H5D3T2-F1
#
_cell.length_a   1.000
_cell.length_b   1.000
_cell.length_c   1.000
_cell.angle_alpha   90.00
_cell.angle_beta   90.00
_cell.angle_gamma   90.00
#
_symmetry.space_group_name_H-M   'P 1'
#
loop_
_entity.id
_entity.type
_entity.pdbx_description
1 polymer ?
#
loop_
_entity_poly.entity_id
_entity_poly.type
_entity_poly.pdbx_seq_one_letter_code
_entity_poly.pdbx_strand_id
1 'polypeptide(L)'
;MLRTIKPKNARSKRALEAREPKEIEDPRTAIFVKGTHTGEVLNGVMKDLMALKRPNAISFSKKNVIRPFDDPTSASGSTSNQSLEFWSSKNDATLFAIGQSTKKRPNGLTFVRMYDGKVLDMIEVAVENYISMADIKSAKSTPGHKPLMHFGSELFDTHPRFMQLKSMLMSFFNGEEIESICLTGLEYVISVTCAPTPASLNTASSSTESTALPKVHIRTYTTKLLSSGTRIPRVELVNMGPSIDLSLRRHTPPDPELLKQAMKRPKLKKTDVEKGLGKKRKNMEVDEMGDLRGRVHVGKQDLGKLQTRKMKGLKGGKFEADDGEEDGEEEDGAKKRRTS
;
A
#
# COMPACT_ATOMS: atom_id res chain seq x y z
N MET A 1 7.00 -27.81 9.51
CA MET A 1 6.96 -27.99 8.05
C MET A 1 5.85 -29.00 7.73
N LEU A 2 4.77 -28.54 7.09
CA LEU A 2 3.78 -29.45 6.51
C LEU A 2 4.47 -30.33 5.47
N ARG A 3 4.16 -31.62 5.45
CA ARG A 3 4.75 -32.61 4.54
C ARG A 3 4.60 -32.13 3.09
N THR A 4 5.71 -31.90 2.38
CA THR A 4 5.68 -31.54 0.96
C THR A 4 4.98 -32.65 0.17
N ILE A 5 3.74 -32.39 -0.27
CA ILE A 5 2.93 -33.37 -0.98
C ILE A 5 3.50 -33.47 -2.39
N LYS A 6 4.19 -34.57 -2.70
CA LYS A 6 4.62 -34.86 -4.07
C LYS A 6 3.37 -34.98 -4.96
N PRO A 7 3.22 -34.16 -6.02
CA PRO A 7 2.04 -34.20 -6.85
C PRO A 7 1.92 -35.55 -7.55
N LYS A 8 0.70 -36.10 -7.59
CA LYS A 8 0.43 -37.40 -8.23
C LYS A 8 0.31 -37.28 -9.76
N ASN A 9 -0.05 -36.11 -10.27
CA ASN A 9 -0.28 -35.87 -11.70
C ASN A 9 -0.01 -34.39 -12.07
N ALA A 10 0.04 -34.10 -13.38
CA ALA A 10 0.29 -32.74 -13.87
C ALA A 10 -0.76 -31.70 -13.42
N ARG A 11 -2.03 -32.11 -13.22
CA ARG A 11 -3.09 -31.23 -12.71
C ARG A 11 -2.82 -30.78 -11.27
N SER A 12 -2.46 -31.72 -10.39
CA SER A 12 -2.11 -31.42 -9.00
C SER A 12 -0.80 -30.65 -8.91
N LYS A 13 0.17 -30.93 -9.78
CA LYS A 13 1.41 -30.15 -9.89
C LYS A 13 1.13 -28.68 -10.20
N ARG A 14 0.35 -28.39 -11.26
CA ARG A 14 -0.04 -27.02 -11.63
C ARG A 14 -0.77 -26.28 -10.49
N ALA A 15 -1.62 -26.99 -9.75
CA ALA A 15 -2.33 -26.40 -8.62
C ALA A 15 -1.42 -26.08 -7.43
N LEU A 16 -0.35 -26.86 -7.20
CA LEU A 16 0.65 -26.57 -6.18
C LEU A 16 1.56 -25.41 -6.62
N GLU A 17 2.04 -25.42 -7.86
CA GLU A 17 2.87 -24.35 -8.44
C GLU A 17 2.12 -23.00 -8.45
N ALA A 18 0.82 -23.00 -8.71
CA ALA A 18 0.01 -21.78 -8.67
C ALA A 18 -0.05 -21.13 -7.28
N ARG A 19 0.12 -21.92 -6.20
CA ARG A 19 0.09 -21.48 -4.80
C ARG A 19 1.48 -21.12 -4.26
N GLU A 20 2.54 -21.38 -5.01
CA GLU A 20 3.88 -21.02 -4.58
C GLU A 20 4.04 -19.48 -4.53
N PRO A 21 4.91 -18.95 -3.66
CA PRO A 21 5.16 -17.51 -3.59
C PRO A 21 5.60 -16.94 -4.94
N LYS A 22 4.96 -15.84 -5.34
CA LYS A 22 5.21 -15.14 -6.61
C LYS A 22 5.79 -13.76 -6.35
N GLU A 23 6.53 -13.24 -7.33
CA GLU A 23 7.04 -11.87 -7.30
C GLU A 23 5.92 -10.85 -7.51
N ILE A 24 5.01 -11.14 -8.43
CA ILE A 24 3.75 -10.43 -8.63
C ILE A 24 2.67 -11.36 -8.07
N GLU A 25 2.05 -10.94 -6.96
CA GLU A 25 1.02 -11.73 -6.28
C GLU A 25 -0.28 -11.76 -7.08
N ASP A 26 -1.01 -12.86 -6.98
CA ASP A 26 -2.37 -12.95 -7.52
C ASP A 26 -3.36 -12.11 -6.68
N PRO A 27 -4.55 -11.79 -7.22
CA PRO A 27 -5.62 -11.16 -6.46
C PRO A 27 -5.99 -11.93 -5.19
N ARG A 28 -6.11 -11.23 -4.06
CA ARG A 28 -6.37 -11.86 -2.76
C ARG A 28 -7.79 -12.43 -2.66
N THR A 29 -7.89 -13.73 -2.44
CA THR A 29 -9.17 -14.44 -2.20
C THR A 29 -9.67 -14.24 -0.78
N ALA A 30 -10.96 -13.91 -0.63
CA ALA A 30 -11.62 -13.77 0.66
C ALA A 30 -12.63 -14.88 0.96
N ILE A 31 -12.58 -15.45 2.17
CA ILE A 31 -13.55 -16.43 2.65
C ILE A 31 -14.55 -15.76 3.58
N PHE A 32 -15.83 -15.92 3.27
CA PHE A 32 -16.93 -15.48 4.12
C PHE A 32 -17.39 -16.63 5.01
N VAL A 33 -17.22 -16.48 6.32
CA VAL A 33 -17.47 -17.53 7.31
C VAL A 33 -18.65 -17.13 8.19
N LYS A 34 -19.65 -18.01 8.27
CA LYS A 34 -20.74 -17.88 9.24
C LYS A 34 -20.31 -18.48 10.57
N GLY A 35 -20.33 -17.67 11.62
CA GLY A 35 -20.19 -18.14 13.00
C GLY A 35 -21.40 -18.95 13.48
N THR A 36 -21.42 -19.31 14.76
CA THR A 36 -22.50 -20.09 15.38
C THR A 36 -23.87 -19.41 15.29
N HIS A 37 -23.90 -18.09 15.49
CA HIS A 37 -25.09 -17.27 15.40
C HIS A 37 -24.84 -16.10 14.46
N THR A 38 -25.67 -16.00 13.42
CA THR A 38 -25.65 -14.94 12.41
C THR A 38 -27.08 -14.47 12.21
N GLY A 39 -27.33 -13.18 12.44
CA GLY A 39 -28.63 -12.55 12.19
C GLY A 39 -28.84 -12.25 10.71
N GLU A 40 -30.06 -11.87 10.33
CA GLU A 40 -30.41 -11.52 8.95
C GLU A 40 -29.57 -10.35 8.42
N VAL A 41 -29.40 -9.30 9.21
CA VAL A 41 -28.56 -8.13 8.88
C VAL A 41 -27.15 -8.55 8.49
N LEU A 42 -26.48 -9.37 9.32
CA LEU A 42 -25.12 -9.86 9.02
C LEU A 42 -25.09 -10.74 7.78
N ASN A 43 -26.10 -11.60 7.58
CA ASN A 43 -26.17 -12.43 6.38
C ASN A 43 -26.34 -11.59 5.11
N GLY A 44 -27.14 -10.52 5.17
CA GLY A 44 -27.27 -9.53 4.09
C GLY A 44 -25.95 -8.82 3.81
N VAL A 45 -25.32 -8.26 4.84
CA VAL A 45 -24.00 -7.59 4.71
C VAL A 45 -22.96 -8.52 4.09
N MET A 46 -22.84 -9.77 4.58
CA MET A 46 -21.89 -10.72 4.02
C MET A 46 -22.20 -11.06 2.55
N LYS A 47 -23.48 -11.14 2.18
CA LYS A 47 -23.90 -11.38 0.79
C LYS A 47 -23.51 -10.22 -0.13
N ASP A 48 -23.75 -8.99 0.28
CA ASP A 48 -23.47 -7.81 -0.54
C ASP A 48 -21.96 -7.51 -0.60
N LEU A 49 -21.23 -7.66 0.51
CA LEU A 49 -19.76 -7.58 0.51
C LEU A 49 -19.12 -8.66 -0.38
N MET A 50 -19.69 -9.87 -0.38
CA MET A 50 -19.25 -10.94 -1.27
C MET A 50 -19.53 -10.63 -2.73
N ALA A 51 -20.67 -10.00 -3.05
CA ALA A 51 -20.98 -9.58 -4.41
C ALA A 51 -19.94 -8.59 -4.96
N LEU A 52 -19.52 -7.61 -4.13
CA LEU A 52 -18.45 -6.67 -4.49
C LEU A 52 -17.07 -7.32 -4.61
N LYS A 53 -16.81 -8.42 -3.89
CA LYS A 53 -15.51 -9.12 -3.90
C LYS A 53 -15.38 -10.17 -5.01
N ARG A 54 -16.46 -10.52 -5.71
CA ARG A 54 -16.39 -11.49 -6.82
C ARG A 54 -15.47 -10.98 -7.94
N PRO A 55 -14.70 -11.88 -8.59
CA PRO A 55 -14.77 -13.35 -8.48
C PRO A 55 -13.99 -13.95 -7.30
N ASN A 56 -13.15 -13.18 -6.61
CA ASN A 56 -12.20 -13.67 -5.59
C ASN A 56 -12.83 -13.82 -4.20
N ALA A 57 -13.99 -14.49 -4.15
CA ALA A 57 -14.79 -14.66 -2.94
C ALA A 57 -15.30 -16.10 -2.80
N ILE A 58 -15.11 -16.69 -1.63
CA ILE A 58 -15.57 -18.05 -1.30
C ILE A 58 -16.59 -17.96 -0.15
N SER A 59 -17.72 -18.64 -0.30
CA SER A 59 -18.78 -18.68 0.72
C SER A 59 -18.73 -19.99 1.50
N PHE A 60 -18.62 -19.93 2.82
CA PHE A 60 -18.89 -21.09 3.67
C PHE A 60 -20.37 -21.10 4.08
N SER A 61 -21.09 -22.10 3.58
CA SER A 61 -22.53 -22.26 3.85
C SER A 61 -22.81 -22.74 5.26
N LYS A 62 -21.96 -23.62 5.79
CA LYS A 62 -22.09 -24.20 7.14
C LYS A 62 -21.69 -23.17 8.21
N LYS A 63 -22.37 -23.24 9.35
CA LYS A 63 -22.00 -22.49 10.56
C LYS A 63 -20.78 -23.13 11.20
N ASN A 64 -19.84 -22.31 11.65
CA ASN A 64 -18.60 -22.76 12.27
C ASN A 64 -18.47 -22.19 13.68
N VAL A 65 -17.95 -23.01 14.59
CA VAL A 65 -17.58 -22.55 15.93
C VAL A 65 -16.23 -21.86 15.83
N ILE A 66 -16.26 -20.55 15.59
CA ILE A 66 -15.07 -19.70 15.46
C ILE A 66 -15.26 -18.46 16.32
N ARG A 67 -14.24 -18.10 17.10
CA ARG A 67 -14.19 -16.86 17.89
C ARG A 67 -12.77 -16.29 17.79
N PRO A 68 -12.43 -15.49 16.77
CA PRO A 68 -11.04 -15.12 16.47
C PRO A 68 -10.26 -14.44 17.62
N PHE A 69 -10.96 -13.69 18.47
CA PHE A 69 -10.36 -12.95 19.59
C PHE A 69 -10.37 -13.69 20.93
N ASP A 70 -11.17 -14.74 21.02
CA ASP A 70 -11.22 -15.56 22.21
C ASP A 70 -10.39 -16.81 21.85
N ASP A 71 -9.65 -17.42 22.77
CA ASP A 71 -8.95 -18.68 22.46
C ASP A 71 -9.74 -19.88 22.98
N PRO A 72 -11.01 -20.12 22.56
CA PRO A 72 -11.67 -21.35 22.93
C PRO A 72 -11.01 -22.46 22.12
N THR A 73 -10.36 -23.39 22.82
CA THR A 73 -10.13 -24.71 22.28
C THR A 73 -11.49 -25.30 21.92
N SER A 74 -11.69 -25.58 20.64
CA SER A 74 -12.87 -26.30 20.16
C SER A 74 -12.92 -27.70 20.81
N ALA A 75 -14.06 -28.39 20.70
CA ALA A 75 -14.18 -29.77 21.21
C ALA A 75 -13.14 -30.75 20.61
N SER A 76 -12.56 -30.41 19.45
CA SER A 76 -11.44 -31.14 18.82
C SER A 76 -10.05 -30.69 19.28
N GLY A 77 -9.95 -29.85 20.30
CA GLY A 77 -8.68 -29.34 20.84
C GLY A 77 -7.99 -28.25 20.01
N SER A 78 -8.50 -27.92 18.82
CA SER A 78 -7.92 -26.89 17.95
C SER A 78 -8.44 -25.49 18.29
N THR A 79 -7.56 -24.49 18.22
CA THR A 79 -7.91 -23.08 18.47
C THR A 79 -8.61 -22.44 17.28
N SER A 80 -9.24 -21.29 17.50
CA SER A 80 -9.85 -20.52 16.41
C SER A 80 -8.80 -20.09 15.37
N ASN A 81 -7.62 -19.66 15.81
CA ASN A 81 -6.54 -19.26 14.92
C ASN A 81 -6.04 -20.43 14.06
N GLN A 82 -5.81 -21.61 14.66
CA GLN A 82 -5.44 -22.82 13.89
C GLN A 82 -6.48 -23.21 12.84
N SER A 83 -7.76 -22.97 13.12
CA SER A 83 -8.84 -23.20 12.15
C SER A 83 -8.74 -22.24 10.96
N LEU A 84 -8.42 -20.96 11.21
CA LEU A 84 -8.18 -19.96 10.16
C LEU A 84 -6.96 -20.31 9.31
N GLU A 85 -5.85 -20.71 9.93
CA GLU A 85 -4.62 -21.15 9.25
C GLU A 85 -4.88 -22.37 8.34
N PHE A 86 -5.64 -23.34 8.86
CA PHE A 86 -6.06 -24.51 8.10
C PHE A 86 -6.94 -24.14 6.91
N TRP A 87 -7.95 -23.30 7.09
CA TRP A 87 -8.82 -22.86 6.00
C TRP A 87 -8.08 -22.02 4.96
N SER A 88 -7.15 -21.17 5.40
CA SER A 88 -6.29 -20.35 4.54
C SER A 88 -5.46 -21.25 3.63
N SER A 89 -4.73 -22.19 4.22
CA SER A 89 -3.87 -23.13 3.49
C SER A 89 -4.66 -24.04 2.54
N LYS A 90 -5.86 -24.48 2.96
CA LYS A 90 -6.70 -25.38 2.15
C LYS A 90 -7.26 -24.68 0.92
N ASN A 91 -7.77 -23.46 1.08
CA ASN A 91 -8.46 -22.73 0.03
C ASN A 91 -7.57 -21.73 -0.73
N ASP A 92 -6.32 -21.56 -0.30
CA ASP A 92 -5.42 -20.52 -0.83
C ASP A 92 -6.04 -19.12 -0.71
N ALA A 93 -6.47 -18.79 0.52
CA ALA A 93 -7.15 -17.55 0.81
C ALA A 93 -6.43 -16.78 1.92
N THR A 94 -6.21 -15.49 1.69
CA THR A 94 -5.47 -14.61 2.61
C THR A 94 -6.36 -13.65 3.38
N LEU A 95 -7.67 -13.64 3.09
CA LEU A 95 -8.63 -12.75 3.72
C LEU A 95 -9.82 -13.56 4.27
N PHE A 96 -10.32 -13.16 5.43
CA PHE A 96 -11.56 -13.69 5.99
C PHE A 96 -12.50 -12.56 6.40
N ALA A 97 -13.79 -12.78 6.20
CA ALA A 97 -14.87 -11.98 6.76
C ALA A 97 -15.78 -12.92 7.57
N ILE A 98 -15.79 -12.75 8.88
CA ILE A 98 -16.44 -13.65 9.82
C ILE A 98 -17.63 -12.94 10.47
N GLY A 99 -18.84 -13.42 10.21
CA GLY A 99 -20.05 -12.89 10.83
C GLY A 99 -20.40 -13.62 12.11
N GLN A 100 -20.60 -12.90 13.22
CA GLN A 100 -21.07 -13.45 14.49
C GLN A 100 -21.90 -12.42 15.27
N SER A 101 -23.03 -12.85 15.82
CA SER A 101 -23.87 -12.02 16.69
C SER A 101 -23.98 -12.66 18.07
N THR A 102 -23.73 -11.88 19.12
CA THR A 102 -23.88 -12.28 20.52
C THR A 102 -24.57 -11.17 21.31
N LYS A 103 -25.10 -11.46 22.51
CA LYS A 103 -25.71 -10.42 23.37
C LYS A 103 -24.75 -9.27 23.68
N LYS A 104 -23.48 -9.58 23.97
CA LYS A 104 -22.44 -8.59 24.25
C LYS A 104 -21.99 -7.84 22.99
N ARG A 105 -21.99 -8.51 21.84
CA ARG A 105 -21.50 -8.00 20.56
C ARG A 105 -22.50 -8.33 19.46
N PRO A 106 -23.63 -7.61 19.39
CA PRO A 106 -24.60 -7.82 18.33
C PRO A 106 -23.99 -7.42 16.99
N ASN A 107 -24.39 -8.11 15.92
CA ASN A 107 -24.00 -7.83 14.53
C ASN A 107 -22.50 -7.61 14.33
N GLY A 108 -21.66 -8.45 14.94
CA GLY A 108 -20.21 -8.39 14.78
C GLY A 108 -19.75 -8.96 13.44
N LEU A 109 -18.93 -8.18 12.73
CA LEU A 109 -18.19 -8.61 11.55
C LEU A 109 -16.70 -8.49 11.85
N THR A 110 -15.96 -9.58 11.73
CA THR A 110 -14.52 -9.61 11.95
C THR A 110 -13.79 -9.83 10.64
N PHE A 111 -12.88 -8.92 10.30
CA PHE A 111 -11.96 -9.09 9.18
C PHE A 111 -10.63 -9.62 9.70
N VAL A 112 -10.07 -10.60 9.00
CA VAL A 112 -8.77 -11.20 9.32
C VAL A 112 -7.92 -11.24 8.06
N ARG A 113 -6.65 -10.81 8.17
CA ARG A 113 -5.65 -11.02 7.12
C ARG A 113 -4.69 -12.11 7.54
N MET A 114 -4.27 -12.89 6.55
CA MET A 114 -3.24 -13.89 6.71
C MET A 114 -1.96 -13.43 6.01
N TYR A 115 -0.83 -13.86 6.55
CA TYR A 115 0.48 -13.78 5.91
C TYR A 115 1.22 -15.08 6.16
N ASP A 116 1.75 -15.69 5.11
CA ASP A 116 2.44 -17.00 5.17
C ASP A 116 1.65 -18.07 5.93
N GLY A 117 0.35 -18.16 5.65
CA GLY A 117 -0.56 -19.12 6.28
C GLY A 117 -0.90 -18.85 7.75
N LYS A 118 -0.38 -17.79 8.36
CA LYS A 118 -0.64 -17.38 9.75
C LYS A 118 -1.46 -16.10 9.82
N VAL A 119 -2.15 -15.87 10.95
CA VAL A 119 -2.90 -14.63 11.18
C VAL A 119 -1.92 -13.46 11.28
N LEU A 120 -2.09 -12.44 10.43
CA LEU A 120 -1.31 -11.21 10.47
C LEU A 120 -1.95 -10.22 11.44
N ASP A 121 -3.21 -9.85 11.20
CA ASP A 121 -3.95 -8.90 12.02
C ASP A 121 -5.46 -9.08 11.89
N MET A 122 -6.20 -8.53 12.86
CA MET A 122 -7.64 -8.69 12.98
C MET A 122 -8.32 -7.38 13.36
N ILE A 123 -9.51 -7.14 12.80
CA ILE A 123 -10.35 -6.01 13.20
C ILE A 123 -11.81 -6.45 13.29
N GLU A 124 -12.43 -6.18 14.44
CA GLU A 124 -13.85 -6.39 14.69
C GLU A 124 -14.59 -5.06 14.51
N VAL A 125 -15.68 -5.10 13.76
CA VAL A 125 -16.61 -3.98 13.60
C VAL A 125 -18.03 -4.43 13.95
N ALA A 126 -18.83 -3.52 14.49
CA ALA A 126 -20.28 -3.71 14.60
C ALA A 126 -20.95 -3.19 13.33
N VAL A 127 -21.92 -3.91 12.80
CA VAL A 127 -22.88 -3.34 11.85
C VAL A 127 -24.04 -2.75 12.65
N GLU A 128 -24.18 -1.42 12.59
CA GLU A 128 -25.27 -0.70 13.24
C GLU A 128 -26.45 -0.51 12.30
N ASN A 129 -26.21 0.08 11.13
CA ASN A 129 -27.21 0.26 10.09
C ASN A 129 -26.78 -0.43 8.81
N TYR A 130 -27.76 -0.98 8.09
CA TYR A 130 -27.55 -1.69 6.83
C TYR A 130 -28.74 -1.47 5.90
N ILE A 131 -28.45 -1.08 4.67
CA ILE A 131 -29.41 -1.07 3.56
C ILE A 131 -28.81 -1.94 2.45
N SER A 132 -29.56 -2.95 2.01
CA SER A 132 -29.06 -3.88 1.00
C SER A 132 -28.94 -3.22 -0.37
N MET A 133 -28.03 -3.75 -1.19
CA MET A 133 -28.01 -3.51 -2.63
C MET A 133 -29.38 -3.79 -3.27
N ALA A 134 -30.11 -4.80 -2.80
CA ALA A 134 -31.42 -5.17 -3.35
C ALA A 134 -32.51 -4.11 -3.08
N ASP A 135 -32.44 -3.43 -1.94
CA ASP A 135 -33.46 -2.46 -1.52
C ASP A 135 -33.30 -1.11 -2.25
N ILE A 136 -32.08 -0.80 -2.67
CA ILE A 136 -31.77 0.43 -3.40
C ILE A 136 -32.10 0.22 -4.88
N LYS A 137 -33.16 0.88 -5.37
CA LYS A 137 -33.57 0.84 -6.79
C LYS A 137 -32.61 1.67 -7.65
N SER A 138 -31.54 1.03 -8.12
CA SER A 138 -30.53 1.64 -8.98
C SER A 138 -29.84 0.59 -9.85
N ALA A 139 -29.17 1.03 -10.92
CA ALA A 139 -28.23 0.17 -11.64
C ALA A 139 -27.13 -0.32 -10.68
N LYS A 140 -26.72 -1.59 -10.86
CA LYS A 140 -25.65 -2.23 -10.10
C LYS A 140 -24.39 -2.38 -10.97
N SER A 141 -23.23 -2.46 -10.33
CA SER A 141 -21.95 -2.67 -10.98
C SER A 141 -21.84 -4.09 -11.49
N THR A 142 -21.19 -4.25 -12.63
CA THR A 142 -20.87 -5.55 -13.21
C THR A 142 -19.82 -6.24 -12.33
N PRO A 143 -20.06 -7.49 -11.86
CA PRO A 143 -19.11 -8.20 -11.01
C PRO A 143 -17.71 -8.31 -11.64
N GLY A 144 -16.67 -8.16 -10.83
CA GLY A 144 -15.27 -8.26 -11.27
C GLY A 144 -14.61 -6.93 -11.66
N HIS A 145 -15.37 -5.84 -11.82
CA HIS A 145 -14.78 -4.53 -12.04
C HIS A 145 -14.05 -4.01 -10.80
N LYS A 146 -12.90 -3.36 -11.03
CA LYS A 146 -12.10 -2.77 -9.97
C LYS A 146 -12.81 -1.52 -9.40
N PRO A 147 -13.09 -1.48 -8.09
CA PRO A 147 -13.70 -0.30 -7.48
C PRO A 147 -12.72 0.86 -7.45
N LEU A 148 -13.23 2.07 -7.66
CA LEU A 148 -12.58 3.26 -7.13
C LEU A 148 -12.78 3.30 -5.61
N MET A 149 -11.77 3.73 -4.86
CA MET A 149 -11.86 3.85 -3.41
C MET A 149 -11.63 5.29 -2.97
N HIS A 150 -12.54 5.81 -2.15
CA HIS A 150 -12.46 7.13 -1.54
C HIS A 150 -12.45 6.99 -0.02
N PHE A 151 -11.50 7.62 0.65
CA PHE A 151 -11.42 7.68 2.12
C PHE A 151 -11.58 9.13 2.57
N GLY A 152 -12.74 9.47 3.11
CA GLY A 152 -13.08 10.84 3.54
C GLY A 152 -12.95 11.02 5.04
N SER A 153 -11.72 11.22 5.52
CA SER A 153 -11.36 11.70 6.86
C SER A 153 -9.84 11.69 7.03
N GLU A 154 -9.27 12.67 7.73
CA GLU A 154 -7.85 12.68 8.12
C GLU A 154 -7.49 11.57 9.10
N LEU A 155 -8.48 11.03 9.84
CA LEU A 155 -8.27 9.95 10.80
C LEU A 155 -7.67 8.70 10.16
N PHE A 156 -7.95 8.46 8.88
CA PHE A 156 -7.43 7.31 8.15
C PHE A 156 -5.92 7.35 7.92
N ASP A 157 -5.28 8.51 8.10
CA ASP A 157 -3.83 8.69 7.95
C ASP A 157 -3.13 9.00 9.29
N THR A 158 -3.88 9.42 10.31
CA THR A 158 -3.33 9.85 11.61
C THR A 158 -3.56 8.83 12.74
N HIS A 159 -4.73 8.19 12.81
CA HIS A 159 -5.10 7.36 13.95
C HIS A 159 -4.88 5.86 13.66
N PRO A 160 -4.10 5.12 14.48
CA PRO A 160 -3.68 3.74 14.19
C PRO A 160 -4.82 2.78 13.85
N ARG A 161 -5.95 2.83 14.58
CA ARG A 161 -7.12 1.96 14.29
C ARG A 161 -7.78 2.25 12.94
N PHE A 162 -7.80 3.51 12.52
CA PHE A 162 -8.37 3.89 11.22
C PHE A 162 -7.38 3.63 10.09
N MET A 163 -6.08 3.81 10.32
CA MET A 163 -5.03 3.37 9.38
C MET A 163 -5.09 1.86 9.13
N GLN A 164 -5.27 1.07 10.19
CA GLN A 164 -5.47 -0.37 10.07
C GLN A 164 -6.73 -0.69 9.27
N LEU A 165 -7.87 -0.04 9.57
CA LEU A 165 -9.11 -0.23 8.82
C LEU A 165 -8.95 0.15 7.34
N LYS A 166 -8.30 1.28 7.02
CA LYS A 166 -8.01 1.71 5.64
C LYS A 166 -7.18 0.65 4.93
N SER A 167 -6.10 0.18 5.54
CA SER A 167 -5.25 -0.90 5.00
C SER A 167 -6.04 -2.20 4.78
N MET A 168 -6.91 -2.57 5.72
CA MET A 168 -7.77 -3.76 5.64
C MET A 168 -8.76 -3.66 4.47
N LEU A 169 -9.51 -2.57 4.38
CA LEU A 169 -10.51 -2.37 3.32
C LEU A 169 -9.88 -2.23 1.94
N MET A 170 -8.74 -1.55 1.84
CA MET A 170 -7.95 -1.52 0.61
C MET A 170 -7.52 -2.93 0.21
N SER A 171 -6.94 -3.72 1.12
CA SER A 171 -6.58 -5.11 0.80
C SER A 171 -7.80 -5.97 0.45
N PHE A 172 -8.97 -5.66 1.01
CA PHE A 172 -10.18 -6.42 0.79
C PHE A 172 -10.78 -6.16 -0.59
N PHE A 173 -10.98 -4.89 -0.97
CA PHE A 173 -11.65 -4.51 -2.21
C PHE A 173 -10.72 -4.26 -3.39
N ASN A 174 -9.42 -4.05 -3.15
CA ASN A 174 -8.46 -3.99 -4.24
C ASN A 174 -8.37 -5.36 -4.92
N GLY A 175 -8.55 -5.36 -6.23
CA GLY A 175 -8.49 -6.54 -7.08
C GLY A 175 -7.08 -6.76 -7.58
N GLU A 176 -6.96 -7.03 -8.87
CA GLU A 176 -5.70 -7.21 -9.58
C GLU A 176 -4.92 -5.89 -9.74
N GLU A 177 -3.59 -5.96 -9.72
CA GLU A 177 -2.73 -4.87 -10.10
C GLU A 177 -2.72 -4.74 -11.63
N ILE A 178 -3.14 -3.59 -12.14
CA ILE A 178 -3.29 -3.32 -13.57
C ILE A 178 -2.45 -2.10 -13.94
N GLU A 179 -1.77 -2.15 -15.08
CA GLU A 179 -0.98 -1.02 -15.58
C GLU A 179 -1.86 0.06 -16.22
N SER A 180 -2.97 -0.35 -16.85
CA SER A 180 -3.92 0.55 -17.50
C SER A 180 -5.36 0.08 -17.23
N ILE A 181 -6.30 1.03 -17.28
CA ILE A 181 -7.73 0.78 -17.07
C ILE A 181 -8.53 1.42 -18.20
N CYS A 182 -9.51 0.69 -18.71
CA CYS A 182 -10.47 1.26 -19.66
C CYS A 182 -11.43 2.20 -18.92
N LEU A 183 -11.74 3.36 -19.52
CA LEU A 183 -12.68 4.33 -18.94
C LEU A 183 -14.06 3.74 -18.69
N THR A 184 -14.54 2.84 -19.57
CA THR A 184 -15.82 2.14 -19.37
C THR A 184 -15.79 1.17 -18.18
N GLY A 185 -14.61 0.76 -17.73
CA GLY A 185 -14.43 -0.09 -16.55
C GLY A 185 -14.52 0.67 -15.22
N LEU A 186 -14.56 2.00 -15.23
CA LEU A 186 -14.75 2.83 -14.04
C LEU A 186 -16.24 2.93 -13.69
N GLU A 187 -16.86 1.82 -13.29
CA GLU A 187 -18.31 1.72 -13.09
C GLU A 187 -18.80 2.16 -11.69
N TYR A 188 -17.97 2.03 -10.65
CA TYR A 188 -18.40 2.29 -9.28
C TYR A 188 -17.27 2.70 -8.34
N VAL A 189 -17.68 3.40 -7.27
CA VAL A 189 -16.82 3.89 -6.19
C VAL A 189 -17.33 3.40 -4.84
N ILE A 190 -16.40 2.90 -4.02
CA ILE A 190 -16.62 2.61 -2.60
C ILE A 190 -16.08 3.81 -1.82
N SER A 191 -17.00 4.56 -1.21
CA SER A 191 -16.69 5.68 -0.32
C SER A 191 -16.72 5.22 1.13
N VAL A 192 -15.63 5.46 1.84
CA VAL A 192 -15.47 5.16 3.26
C VAL A 192 -15.23 6.48 3.98
N THR A 193 -16.19 6.92 4.80
CA THR A 193 -16.12 8.22 5.49
C THR A 193 -16.29 8.03 6.99
N CYS A 194 -15.68 8.90 7.79
CA CYS A 194 -15.95 8.92 9.23
C CYS A 194 -17.15 9.83 9.53
N ALA A 195 -17.92 9.49 10.56
CA ALA A 195 -18.83 10.43 11.21
C ALA A 195 -18.04 11.60 11.82
N PRO A 196 -18.67 12.76 12.06
CA PRO A 196 -18.02 13.90 12.71
C PRO A 196 -17.32 13.47 14.01
N THR A 197 -16.07 13.93 14.17
CA THR A 197 -15.25 13.58 15.32
C THR A 197 -15.94 14.07 16.60
N PRO A 198 -16.22 13.18 17.58
CA PRO A 198 -16.79 13.63 18.84
C PRO A 198 -15.79 14.55 19.54
N ALA A 199 -16.30 15.56 20.27
CA ALA A 199 -15.47 16.59 20.91
C ALA A 199 -14.37 16.02 21.84
N SER A 200 -14.57 14.80 22.35
CA SER A 200 -13.61 14.08 23.20
C SER A 200 -12.32 13.63 22.51
N LEU A 201 -12.27 13.61 21.18
CA LEU A 201 -11.10 13.16 20.40
C LEU A 201 -10.19 14.30 19.91
N ASN A 202 -10.59 15.55 20.10
CA ASN A 202 -9.81 16.73 19.67
C ASN A 202 -8.70 17.13 20.66
N THR A 203 -8.65 16.51 21.84
CA THR A 203 -7.60 16.75 22.83
C THR A 203 -6.48 15.75 22.60
N ALA A 204 -5.26 16.24 22.31
CA ALA A 204 -4.06 15.46 21.94
C ALA A 204 -3.51 14.51 23.03
N SER A 205 -4.34 14.12 24.00
CA SER A 205 -3.96 13.41 25.21
C SER A 205 -5.06 12.47 25.69
N SER A 206 -5.36 11.39 24.97
CA SER A 206 -6.12 10.28 25.59
C SER A 206 -5.88 8.95 24.88
N SER A 207 -5.10 8.11 25.56
CA SER A 207 -5.23 6.66 25.71
C SER A 207 -6.11 5.90 24.69
N THR A 208 -5.46 4.92 24.08
CA THR A 208 -5.84 4.03 22.99
C THR A 208 -7.10 3.16 23.16
N GLU A 209 -7.87 3.27 24.26
CA GLU A 209 -8.90 2.25 24.58
C GLU A 209 -10.25 2.75 25.10
N SER A 210 -10.41 4.00 25.56
CA SER A 210 -11.64 4.41 26.30
C SER A 210 -12.50 5.52 25.67
N THR A 211 -12.06 6.16 24.59
CA THR A 211 -12.88 7.17 23.89
C THR A 211 -13.73 6.53 22.79
N ALA A 212 -15.00 6.90 22.73
CA ALA A 212 -15.90 6.46 21.65
C ALA A 212 -15.35 6.98 20.30
N LEU A 213 -14.81 6.08 19.48
CA LEU A 213 -14.35 6.45 18.14
C LEU A 213 -15.55 6.78 17.23
N PRO A 214 -15.38 7.70 16.27
CA PRO A 214 -16.43 8.01 15.32
C PRO A 214 -16.80 6.78 14.49
N LYS A 215 -18.08 6.70 14.14
CA LYS A 215 -18.60 5.65 13.26
C LYS A 215 -17.98 5.79 11.86
N VAL A 216 -17.94 4.68 11.13
CA VAL A 216 -17.46 4.63 9.75
C VAL A 216 -18.63 4.28 8.85
N HIS A 217 -18.84 5.09 7.82
CA HIS A 217 -19.88 4.88 6.82
C HIS A 217 -19.23 4.32 5.55
N ILE A 218 -19.67 3.14 5.14
CA ILE A 218 -19.35 2.58 3.82
C ILE A 218 -20.56 2.82 2.93
N ARG A 219 -20.34 3.47 1.80
CA ARG A 219 -21.34 3.76 0.78
C ARG A 219 -20.79 3.43 -0.58
N THR A 220 -21.59 2.77 -1.40
CA THR A 220 -21.19 2.40 -2.77
C THR A 220 -22.06 3.12 -3.77
N TYR A 221 -21.42 3.73 -4.77
CA TYR A 221 -22.10 4.50 -5.81
C TYR A 221 -21.67 4.03 -7.19
N THR A 222 -22.60 3.97 -8.15
CA THR A 222 -22.25 3.89 -9.57
C THR A 222 -21.91 5.26 -10.11
N THR A 223 -21.03 5.30 -11.10
CA THR A 223 -20.56 6.51 -11.77
C THR A 223 -21.31 6.70 -13.10
N LYS A 224 -21.73 7.93 -13.38
CA LYS A 224 -22.23 8.36 -14.68
C LYS A 224 -21.35 9.49 -15.18
N LEU A 225 -20.81 9.32 -16.38
CA LEU A 225 -19.97 10.31 -17.04
C LEU A 225 -20.83 11.10 -18.02
N LEU A 226 -21.09 12.37 -17.70
CA LEU A 226 -21.88 13.28 -18.52
C LEU A 226 -20.96 14.22 -19.32
N SER A 227 -21.47 14.70 -20.46
CA SER A 227 -20.78 15.74 -21.24
C SER A 227 -20.65 17.03 -20.42
N SER A 228 -19.44 17.61 -20.40
CA SER A 228 -19.11 18.83 -19.65
C SER A 228 -18.64 19.99 -20.54
N GLY A 229 -18.50 19.77 -21.85
CA GLY A 229 -17.89 20.73 -22.79
C GLY A 229 -16.36 20.80 -22.73
N THR A 230 -15.70 20.06 -21.83
CA THR A 230 -14.24 19.95 -21.75
C THR A 230 -13.79 18.48 -21.93
N ARG A 231 -12.47 18.24 -21.96
CA ARG A 231 -11.92 16.87 -22.03
C ARG A 231 -12.30 16.01 -20.82
N ILE A 232 -12.59 16.62 -19.67
CA ILE A 232 -12.89 15.91 -18.41
C ILE A 232 -14.41 15.84 -18.24
N PRO A 233 -15.04 14.65 -18.21
CA PRO A 233 -16.48 14.52 -18.07
C PRO A 233 -16.97 14.97 -16.70
N ARG A 234 -18.23 15.42 -16.63
CA ARG A 234 -18.91 15.70 -15.35
C ARG A 234 -19.34 14.37 -14.74
N VAL A 235 -18.85 14.07 -13.54
CA VAL A 235 -19.14 12.81 -12.85
C VAL A 235 -20.37 12.99 -11.95
N GLU A 236 -21.40 12.16 -12.16
CA GLU A 236 -22.53 12.02 -11.25
C GLU A 236 -22.50 10.66 -10.56
N LEU A 237 -22.87 10.63 -9.28
CA LEU A 237 -22.87 9.42 -8.46
C LEU A 237 -24.31 9.03 -8.13
N VAL A 238 -24.65 7.76 -8.34
CA VAL A 238 -25.95 7.19 -7.97
C VAL A 238 -25.74 6.13 -6.92
N ASN A 239 -26.44 6.23 -5.78
CA ASN A 239 -26.30 5.24 -4.71
C ASN A 239 -26.70 3.85 -5.21
N MET A 240 -25.80 2.88 -5.03
CA MET A 240 -25.96 1.50 -5.45
C MET A 240 -26.12 0.54 -4.27
N GLY A 241 -25.60 0.91 -3.11
CA GLY A 241 -25.47 0.02 -1.97
C GLY A 241 -24.31 -0.99 -2.10
N PRO A 242 -24.03 -1.74 -1.03
CA PRO A 242 -24.70 -1.66 0.27
C PRO A 242 -24.36 -0.35 0.99
N SER A 243 -25.29 0.15 1.79
CA SER A 243 -25.01 1.26 2.72
C SER A 243 -24.84 0.67 4.12
N ILE A 244 -23.65 0.78 4.69
CA ILE A 244 -23.28 0.13 5.95
C ILE A 244 -22.72 1.16 6.92
N ASP A 245 -23.22 1.17 8.15
CA ASP A 245 -22.66 1.95 9.25
C ASP A 245 -21.94 1.03 10.22
N LEU A 246 -20.68 1.34 10.48
CA LEU A 246 -19.77 0.53 11.26
C LEU A 246 -19.32 1.27 12.51
N SER A 247 -19.25 0.56 13.63
CA SER A 247 -18.48 1.01 14.80
C SER A 247 -17.29 0.09 15.08
N LEU A 248 -16.12 0.70 15.31
CA LEU A 248 -14.89 -0.04 15.58
C LEU A 248 -14.94 -0.69 16.97
N ARG A 249 -14.62 -1.98 17.04
CA ARG A 249 -14.60 -2.77 18.29
C ARG A 249 -13.18 -3.24 18.61
N ARG A 250 -12.99 -4.53 18.87
CA ARG A 250 -11.68 -5.12 19.16
C ARG A 250 -10.82 -5.09 17.92
N HIS A 251 -9.52 -5.02 18.13
CA HIS A 251 -8.53 -5.18 17.07
C HIS A 251 -7.31 -5.88 17.65
N THR A 252 -6.60 -6.59 16.80
CA THR A 252 -5.27 -7.11 17.08
C THR A 252 -4.36 -6.49 16.03
N PRO A 253 -3.43 -5.61 16.42
CA PRO A 253 -2.47 -5.06 15.47
C PRO A 253 -1.50 -6.17 15.00
N PRO A 254 -0.91 -6.03 13.80
CA PRO A 254 0.12 -6.96 13.36
C PRO A 254 1.36 -6.85 14.23
N ASP A 255 2.03 -7.98 14.43
CA ASP A 255 3.37 -7.99 15.01
C ASP A 255 4.34 -7.15 14.13
N PRO A 256 5.14 -6.24 14.71
CA PRO A 256 6.00 -5.35 13.92
C PRO A 256 7.03 -6.09 13.05
N GLU A 257 7.58 -7.22 13.51
CA GLU A 257 8.54 -8.00 12.72
C GLU A 257 7.84 -8.70 11.56
N LEU A 258 6.69 -9.31 11.82
CA LEU A 258 5.87 -9.94 10.79
C LEU A 258 5.40 -8.92 9.74
N LEU A 259 4.98 -7.73 10.18
CA LEU A 259 4.60 -6.64 9.28
C LEU A 259 5.77 -6.19 8.40
N LYS A 260 6.97 -6.06 8.99
CA LYS A 260 8.19 -5.71 8.23
C LYS A 260 8.52 -6.76 7.18
N GLN A 261 8.30 -8.04 7.47
CA GLN A 261 8.46 -9.12 6.50
C GLN A 261 7.40 -9.03 5.39
N ALA A 262 6.13 -8.83 5.75
CA ALA A 262 5.02 -8.72 4.80
C ALA A 262 5.12 -7.51 3.87
N MET A 263 5.74 -6.42 4.34
CA MET A 263 5.92 -5.18 3.57
C MET A 263 7.23 -5.14 2.77
N LYS A 264 7.99 -6.24 2.75
CA LYS A 264 9.25 -6.32 2.03
C LYS A 264 9.01 -6.33 0.52
N ARG A 265 9.59 -5.36 -0.18
CA ARG A 265 9.53 -5.30 -1.66
C ARG A 265 10.55 -6.24 -2.29
N PRO A 266 10.24 -6.87 -3.44
CA PRO A 266 11.23 -7.59 -4.24
C PRO A 266 12.41 -6.66 -4.59
N LYS A 267 13.65 -7.18 -4.49
CA LYS A 267 14.86 -6.37 -4.69
C LYS A 267 15.09 -5.96 -6.14
N LEU A 268 14.57 -6.74 -7.09
CA LEU A 268 14.65 -6.51 -8.52
C LEU A 268 13.32 -6.96 -9.11
N LYS A 269 12.65 -6.08 -9.89
CA LYS A 269 11.58 -6.56 -10.75
C LYS A 269 12.23 -7.35 -11.88
N LYS A 270 11.73 -8.53 -12.26
CA LYS A 270 12.24 -9.27 -13.45
C LYS A 270 12.34 -8.37 -14.68
N THR A 271 11.38 -7.45 -14.84
CA THR A 271 11.38 -6.44 -15.90
C THR A 271 12.58 -5.47 -15.86
N ASP A 272 13.08 -5.13 -14.66
CA ASP A 272 14.28 -4.31 -14.50
C ASP A 272 15.57 -5.10 -14.81
N VAL A 273 15.54 -6.42 -14.62
CA VAL A 273 16.65 -7.32 -14.99
C VAL A 273 16.66 -7.59 -16.50
N GLU A 274 15.49 -7.85 -17.09
CA GLU A 274 15.29 -8.11 -18.53
C GLU A 274 15.56 -6.87 -19.39
N LYS A 275 15.29 -5.66 -18.88
CA LYS A 275 15.70 -4.40 -19.51
C LYS A 275 17.21 -4.09 -19.35
N GLY A 276 18.01 -5.02 -18.84
CA GLY A 276 19.47 -4.85 -18.67
C GLY A 276 19.89 -3.91 -17.54
N LEU A 277 18.93 -3.36 -16.77
CA LEU A 277 19.15 -2.43 -15.66
C LEU A 277 19.35 -3.14 -14.30
N GLY A 278 19.61 -4.45 -14.31
CA GLY A 278 19.65 -5.31 -13.12
C GLY A 278 20.63 -4.87 -12.01
N LYS A 279 21.53 -3.92 -12.30
CA LYS A 279 22.19 -3.09 -11.27
C LYS A 279 22.22 -1.66 -11.78
N LYS A 280 21.54 -0.72 -11.09
CA LYS A 280 21.76 0.72 -11.31
C LYS A 280 23.25 1.01 -11.11
N ARG A 281 23.99 1.05 -12.20
CA ARG A 281 25.40 1.43 -12.22
C ARG A 281 25.43 2.94 -12.35
N LYS A 282 26.02 3.62 -11.36
CA LYS A 282 26.16 5.07 -11.37
C LYS A 282 26.81 5.48 -12.71
N ASN A 283 26.27 6.52 -13.34
CA ASN A 283 26.72 7.06 -14.63
C ASN A 283 26.48 6.17 -15.86
N MET A 284 25.61 5.15 -15.79
CA MET A 284 25.16 4.40 -16.96
C MET A 284 23.64 4.52 -17.10
N GLU A 285 23.18 4.87 -18.30
CA GLU A 285 21.77 5.00 -18.65
C GLU A 285 21.48 4.22 -19.95
N VAL A 286 20.25 3.75 -20.12
CA VAL A 286 19.80 3.11 -21.37
C VAL A 286 18.93 4.13 -22.09
N ASP A 287 19.28 4.42 -23.34
CA ASP A 287 18.58 5.37 -24.20
C ASP A 287 17.22 4.83 -24.66
N GLU A 288 16.37 5.68 -25.24
CA GLU A 288 15.06 5.28 -25.78
C GLU A 288 15.16 4.20 -26.87
N MET A 289 16.30 4.17 -27.59
CA MET A 289 16.62 3.12 -28.57
C MET A 289 17.19 1.83 -27.96
N GLY A 290 17.40 1.77 -26.64
CA GLY A 290 17.96 0.61 -25.94
C GLY A 290 19.49 0.59 -25.81
N ASP A 291 20.18 1.64 -26.27
CA ASP A 291 21.64 1.74 -26.21
C ASP A 291 22.14 2.14 -24.82
N LEU A 292 23.21 1.48 -24.36
CA LEU A 292 23.82 1.77 -23.06
C LEU A 292 24.80 2.95 -23.16
N ARG A 293 24.41 4.11 -22.60
CA ARG A 293 25.23 5.33 -22.57
C ARG A 293 25.91 5.50 -21.21
N GLY A 294 27.18 5.88 -21.24
CA GLY A 294 27.97 6.18 -20.04
C GLY A 294 28.24 7.69 -19.92
N ARG A 295 27.88 8.32 -18.81
CA ARG A 295 28.18 9.74 -18.56
C ARG A 295 29.55 9.89 -17.91
N VAL A 296 30.47 10.55 -18.58
CA VAL A 296 31.78 10.90 -18.01
C VAL A 296 31.68 12.31 -17.40
N HIS A 297 31.90 12.42 -16.09
CA HIS A 297 31.97 13.71 -15.41
C HIS A 297 33.41 14.21 -15.42
N VAL A 298 33.74 15.04 -16.40
CA VAL A 298 35.05 15.73 -16.46
C VAL A 298 35.06 16.81 -15.38
N GLY A 299 36.04 16.75 -14.47
CA GLY A 299 36.22 17.77 -13.44
C GLY A 299 36.65 19.12 -14.03
N LYS A 300 36.42 20.22 -13.31
CA LYS A 300 36.91 21.54 -13.72
C LYS A 300 38.44 21.53 -13.73
N GLN A 301 39.05 21.74 -14.89
CA GLN A 301 40.50 21.80 -15.04
C GLN A 301 41.02 23.17 -14.60
N ASP A 302 41.82 23.21 -13.53
CA ASP A 302 42.51 24.42 -13.09
C ASP A 302 43.88 24.52 -13.75
N LEU A 303 44.03 25.49 -14.66
CA LEU A 303 45.26 25.77 -15.41
C LEU A 303 46.16 26.78 -14.71
N GLY A 304 45.79 27.34 -13.55
CA GLY A 304 46.61 28.30 -12.82
C GLY A 304 47.95 27.71 -12.33
N LYS A 305 48.02 26.39 -12.19
CA LYS A 305 49.25 25.64 -11.84
C LYS A 305 50.09 25.27 -13.06
N LEU A 306 49.61 25.53 -14.28
CA LEU A 306 50.32 25.17 -15.51
C LEU A 306 51.39 26.22 -15.80
N GLN A 307 52.61 25.99 -15.32
CA GLN A 307 53.75 26.81 -15.70
C GLN A 307 54.20 26.44 -17.11
N THR A 308 54.07 27.37 -18.06
CA THR A 308 54.59 27.19 -19.41
C THR A 308 56.12 27.20 -19.42
N ARG A 309 56.71 26.52 -20.40
CA ARG A 309 58.16 26.55 -20.60
C ARG A 309 58.61 28.00 -20.82
N LYS A 310 59.52 28.47 -19.96
CA LYS A 310 60.10 29.83 -20.05
C LYS A 310 61.11 29.88 -21.20
N MET A 311 60.61 30.03 -22.42
CA MET A 311 61.42 30.18 -23.62
C MET A 311 62.30 31.45 -23.53
N LYS A 312 63.47 31.41 -24.16
CA LYS A 312 64.44 32.51 -24.11
C LYS A 312 63.84 33.84 -24.60
N GLY A 313 62.97 33.81 -25.62
CA GLY A 313 62.29 34.99 -26.15
C GLY A 313 61.13 35.54 -25.32
N LEU A 314 60.68 34.81 -24.28
CA LEU A 314 59.63 35.26 -23.34
C LEU A 314 60.22 35.78 -22.03
N LYS A 315 61.54 35.67 -21.85
CA LYS A 315 62.25 36.29 -20.73
C LYS A 315 62.45 37.75 -21.11
N GLY A 316 61.88 38.67 -20.34
CA GLY A 316 62.13 40.10 -20.49
C GLY A 316 63.61 40.38 -20.31
N GLY A 317 64.35 40.44 -21.40
CA GLY A 317 65.61 41.13 -21.45
C GLY A 317 65.30 42.62 -21.44
N LYS A 318 65.96 43.36 -20.55
CA LYS A 318 66.10 44.80 -20.70
C LYS A 318 66.53 45.05 -22.15
N PHE A 319 65.65 45.63 -22.96
CA PHE A 319 66.15 46.47 -24.03
C PHE A 319 66.79 47.64 -23.28
N GLU A 320 68.11 47.56 -23.05
CA GLU A 320 68.87 48.68 -22.53
C GLU A 320 68.81 49.77 -23.61
N ALA A 321 67.94 50.76 -23.38
CA ALA A 321 68.14 52.09 -23.94
C ALA A 321 69.32 52.68 -23.16
N ASP A 322 70.44 52.77 -23.86
CA ASP A 322 71.68 53.43 -23.48
C ASP A 322 71.41 54.91 -23.15
N ASP A 323 71.85 55.38 -21.98
CA ASP A 323 72.26 56.77 -21.74
C ASP A 323 72.86 56.95 -20.33
N GLY A 324 74.19 57.07 -20.30
CA GLY A 324 75.02 58.04 -19.54
C GLY A 324 74.79 58.28 -18.05
N GLU A 325 75.78 57.87 -17.23
CA GLU A 325 75.98 58.24 -15.81
C GLU A 325 76.34 59.72 -15.61
N GLU A 326 75.83 60.35 -14.53
CA GLU A 326 76.62 61.26 -13.69
C GLU A 326 75.99 61.41 -12.27
N ASP A 327 76.88 61.45 -11.27
CA ASP A 327 76.67 61.29 -9.83
C ASP A 327 76.01 62.48 -9.09
N GLY A 328 75.39 62.18 -7.93
CA GLY A 328 74.98 63.16 -6.92
C GLY A 328 74.43 62.51 -5.66
N GLU A 329 75.11 62.76 -4.53
CA GLU A 329 74.93 62.13 -3.22
C GLU A 329 73.62 62.42 -2.46
N GLU A 330 73.40 61.56 -1.45
CA GLU A 330 72.66 61.70 -0.18
C GLU A 330 71.21 61.22 -0.01
N GLU A 331 71.09 60.39 1.05
CA GLU A 331 69.97 60.06 1.93
C GLU A 331 68.64 59.57 1.34
N ASP A 332 68.19 58.37 1.72
CA ASP A 332 67.48 58.22 3.00
C ASP A 332 67.05 56.75 3.23
N GLY A 333 66.87 56.41 4.51
CA GLY A 333 66.72 55.06 5.01
C GLY A 333 65.41 54.34 4.69
N ALA A 334 65.45 53.01 4.84
CA ALA A 334 64.49 52.26 5.65
C ALA A 334 64.75 50.74 5.58
N LYS A 335 65.51 50.22 6.54
CA LYS A 335 65.31 48.85 7.01
C LYS A 335 64.01 48.81 7.81
N LYS A 336 62.98 48.12 7.31
CA LYS A 336 62.07 47.40 8.21
C LYS A 336 61.73 46.02 7.68
N ARG A 337 61.98 45.07 8.58
CA ARG A 337 61.94 43.62 8.43
C ARG A 337 60.50 43.12 8.32
N ARG A 338 60.39 42.06 7.53
CA ARG A 338 59.41 40.97 7.55
C ARG A 338 58.84 40.68 8.94
N THR A 339 57.54 40.42 8.99
CA THR A 339 56.93 39.42 9.88
C THR A 339 55.80 38.69 9.16
N SER A 340 55.88 37.36 9.29
CA SER A 340 54.89 36.29 9.09
C SER A 340 53.95 36.34 7.89
#